data_AF-A0A7W1VQP5-F1
#
_entry.id   AF-A0A7W1VQP5-F1
#
_cell.length_a   1.000
_cell.length_b   1.000
_cell.length_c   1.000
_cell.angle_alpha   90.00
_cell.angle_beta   90.00
_cell.angle_gamma   90.00
#
_symmetry.space_group_name_H-M   'P 1'
#
loop_
_entity.id
_entity.type
_entity.pdbx_description
1 polymer ?
#
loop_
_entity_poly.entity_id
_entity_poly.type
_entity_poly.pdbx_seq_one_letter_code
_entity_poly.pdbx_strand_id
1 'polypeptide(L)' 'MVRPAFNRPGEQVEEPIAKVQHMPRLRVWRLFWKRADGNWHRYKPCPETVTLREALRVIDEDANCCFFG' A
#
# COMPACT_ATOMS: atom_id res chain seq x y z
N MET A 1 0.64 -1.45 -9.10
CA MET A 1 0.15 -0.47 -10.09
C MET A 1 1.07 -0.53 -11.29
N VAL A 2 0.51 -0.47 -12.50
CA VAL A 2 1.31 -0.37 -13.72
C VAL A 2 1.47 1.11 -14.05
N ARG A 3 2.71 1.58 -14.15
CA ARG A 3 3.04 2.98 -14.48
C ARG A 3 4.12 3.02 -15.56
N PRO A 4 4.19 4.08 -16.39
CA PRO A 4 5.31 4.25 -17.31
C PRO A 4 6.62 4.37 -16.54
N ALA A 5 7.67 3.71 -17.05
CA ALA A 5 9.00 3.79 -16.48
C ALA A 5 9.55 5.22 -16.65
N PHE A 6 10.05 5.81 -15.56
CA PHE A 6 10.54 7.20 -15.58
C PHE A 6 11.75 7.40 -16.52
N ASN A 7 12.65 6.42 -16.59
CA ASN A 7 13.89 6.51 -17.37
C ASN A 7 13.85 5.76 -18.72
N ARG A 8 12.81 4.93 -18.95
CA ARG A 8 12.67 4.10 -20.15
C ARG A 8 11.36 4.43 -20.86
N PRO A 9 11.36 5.45 -21.73
CA PRO A 9 10.15 5.83 -22.45
C PRO A 9 9.64 4.64 -23.28
N GLY A 10 8.35 4.31 -23.12
CA GLY A 10 7.70 3.18 -23.80
C GLY A 10 7.63 1.89 -22.98
N GLU A 11 8.38 1.76 -21.88
CA GLU A 11 8.27 0.62 -20.97
C GLU A 11 7.25 0.89 -19.85
N GLN A 12 6.49 -0.14 -19.50
CA GLN A 12 5.62 -0.16 -18.34
C GLN A 12 6.29 -0.94 -17.21
N VAL A 13 6.24 -0.42 -15.99
CA VAL A 13 6.77 -1.08 -14.80
C VAL A 13 5.65 -1.34 -13.80
N GLU A 14 5.71 -2.51 -13.18
CA GLU A 14 4.88 -2.85 -12.04
C GLU A 14 5.56 -2.36 -10.76
N GLU A 15 4.90 -1.43 -10.07
CA GLU A 15 5.35 -0.95 -8.78
C GLU A 15 4.39 -1.38 -7.66
N PRO A 16 4.92 -1.97 -6.56
CA PRO A 16 4.11 -2.26 -5.39
C PRO A 16 3.84 -0.97 -4.61
N ILE A 17 2.56 -0.59 -4.56
CA ILE A 17 2.08 0.63 -3.88
C ILE A 17 1.66 0.37 -2.43
N ALA A 18 1.11 -0.81 -2.17
CA ALA A 18 0.56 -1.21 -0.88
C ALA A 18 1.06 -2.60 -0.50
N LYS A 19 1.27 -2.82 0.79
CA LYS A 19 1.59 -4.12 1.36
C LYS A 19 0.69 -4.37 2.56
N VAL A 20 0.01 -5.52 2.55
CA VAL A 20 -0.81 -5.98 3.67
C VAL A 20 -0.14 -7.20 4.28
N GLN A 21 0.03 -7.22 5.61
CA GLN A 21 0.61 -8.33 6.33
C GLN A 21 -0.40 -8.90 7.33
N HIS A 22 -0.73 -10.18 7.19
CA HIS A 22 -1.55 -10.88 8.17
C HIS A 22 -0.74 -11.20 9.43
N MET A 23 -1.28 -10.86 10.60
CA MET A 23 -0.73 -11.17 11.92
C MET A 23 -1.65 -12.14 12.65
N PRO A 24 -1.47 -13.46 12.51
CA PRO A 24 -2.39 -14.47 13.06
C PRO A 24 -2.54 -14.40 14.59
N ARG A 25 -1.46 -14.05 15.29
CA ARG A 25 -1.43 -13.93 16.76
C ARG A 25 -2.37 -12.83 17.28
N LEU A 26 -2.47 -11.74 16.53
CA LEU A 26 -3.31 -10.60 16.87
C LEU A 26 -4.64 -10.62 16.12
N ARG A 27 -4.79 -11.52 15.13
CA ARG A 27 -5.94 -11.59 14.21
C ARG A 27 -6.21 -10.26 13.50
N VAL A 28 -5.14 -9.57 13.11
CA VAL A 28 -5.20 -8.29 12.39
C VAL A 28 -4.38 -8.33 11.11
N TRP A 29 -4.70 -7.42 10.21
CA TRP A 29 -4.02 -7.14 8.95
C TRP A 29 -3.34 -5.78 9.05
N ARG A 30 -2.02 -5.77 8.97
CA ARG A 30 -1.21 -4.54 9.03
C ARG A 30 -1.05 -3.95 7.65
N LEU A 31 -1.27 -2.64 7.54
CA LEU A 31 -1.16 -1.89 6.29
C LEU A 31 0.15 -1.13 6.23
N PHE A 32 0.83 -1.25 5.09
CA PHE A 32 2.06 -0.55 4.80
C PHE A 32 1.99 0.09 3.41
N TRP A 33 2.62 1.26 3.29
CA TRP A 33 2.77 2.00 2.05
C TRP A 33 4.25 2.25 1.77
N LYS A 34 4.62 2.31 0.50
CA LYS A 34 6.00 2.56 0.08
C LYS A 34 6.19 4.06 -0.13
N ARG A 35 7.07 4.68 0.67
CA ARG A 35 7.38 6.11 0.53
C ARG A 35 8.43 6.34 -0.56
N ALA A 36 8.60 7.61 -0.94
CA ALA A 36 9.63 8.04 -1.89
C ALA A 36 11.07 7.73 -1.43
N ASP A 37 11.28 7.43 -0.14
CA ASP A 37 12.54 6.92 0.40
C ASP A 37 12.81 5.45 0.05
N GLY A 38 11.86 4.77 -0.62
CA GLY A 38 11.93 3.37 -0.99
C GLY A 38 11.57 2.39 0.13
N ASN A 39 11.29 2.89 1.34
CA ASN A 39 11.00 2.06 2.51
C ASN A 39 9.49 1.85 2.70
N TRP A 40 9.18 0.75 3.40
CA TRP A 40 7.81 0.44 3.81
C TRP A 40 7.49 1.10 5.15
N HIS A 41 6.51 1.98 5.16
CA HIS A 41 6.03 2.66 6.35
C HIS A 41 4.65 2.14 6.72
N ARG A 42 4.33 2.11 8.02
CA ARG A 42 2.98 1.78 8.47
C ARG A 42 2.02 2.90 8.06
N TYR A 43 0.84 2.51 7.59
CA TYR A 43 -0.18 3.47 7.21
C TYR A 43 -0.79 4.10 8.48
N LYS A 44 -0.45 5.37 8.76
CA LYS A 44 -0.81 6.02 10.03
C LYS A 44 -2.32 6.13 10.30
N PRO A 45 -3.18 6.45 9.31
CA PRO A 45 -4.62 6.61 9.57
C PRO A 45 -5.29 5.32 10.04
N CYS A 46 -4.87 4.20 9.46
CA CYS A 46 -5.38 2.89 9.83
C CYS A 46 -4.23 1.86 9.70
N PRO A 47 -3.42 1.69 10.75
CA PRO A 47 -2.24 0.82 10.67
C PRO A 47 -2.60 -0.66 10.71
N GLU A 48 -3.77 -1.01 11.26
CA GLU A 48 -4.23 -2.37 11.47
C GLU A 48 -5.75 -2.47 11.22
N THR A 49 -6.20 -3.53 10.57
CA THR A 49 -7.62 -3.85 10.30
C THR A 49 -7.92 -5.28 10.73
N VAL A 50 -9.17 -5.61 11.05
CA VAL A 50 -9.52 -6.96 11.53
C VAL A 50 -9.71 -7.91 10.35
N THR A 51 -10.20 -7.39 9.22
CA THR A 51 -10.45 -8.19 8.02
C THR A 51 -9.64 -7.70 6.82
N LEU A 52 -9.33 -8.62 5.90
CA LEU A 52 -8.71 -8.28 4.63
C LEU A 52 -9.58 -7.30 3.81
N ARG A 53 -10.91 -7.43 3.89
CA ARG A 53 -11.85 -6.55 3.19
C ARG A 53 -11.74 -5.11 3.66
N GLU A 54 -11.65 -4.89 4.97
CA GLU A 54 -11.39 -3.55 5.53
C GLU A 54 -10.03 -3.02 5.07
N ALA A 55 -8.99 -3.87 5.09
CA ALA A 55 -7.66 -3.48 4.61
C ALA A 55 -7.71 -2.96 3.16
N LEU A 56 -8.43 -3.68 2.28
CA LEU A 56 -8.59 -3.28 0.87
C LEU A 56 -9.41 -2.00 0.73
N ARG A 57 -10.46 -1.83 1.53
CA ARG A 57 -11.27 -0.60 1.52
C ARG A 57 -10.44 0.62 1.93
N VAL A 58 -9.57 0.48 2.92
CA VAL A 58 -8.67 1.56 3.35
C VAL A 58 -7.67 1.94 2.26
N ILE A 59 -7.17 0.95 1.52
CA ILE A 59 -6.29 1.19 0.37
C ILE A 59 -7.05 1.93 -0.73
N ASP A 60 -8.27 1.51 -1.04
CA ASP A 60 -9.11 2.09 -2.09
C ASP A 60 -9.58 3.52 -1.76
N GLU A 61 -9.95 3.78 -0.50
CA GLU A 61 -10.35 5.10 -0.03
C GLU A 61 -9.19 6.10 -0.06
N ASP A 62 -7.96 5.61 0.16
CA ASP A 62 -6.70 6.37 0.12
C ASP A 62 -6.81 7.80 0.65
N ALA A 63 -7.37 7.96 1.86
CA ALA A 63 -7.72 9.28 2.41
C ALA A 63 -6.55 10.28 2.47
N ASN A 64 -5.30 9.80 2.50
CA ASN A 64 -4.09 10.61 2.51
C ASN A 64 -3.33 10.62 1.18
N CYS A 65 -3.91 10.10 0.09
CA CYS A 65 -3.28 9.96 -1.23
C CYS A 65 -1.89 9.32 -1.15
N CYS A 66 -1.72 8.32 -0.28
CA CYS A 66 -0.44 7.66 -0.01
C CYS A 66 -0.21 6.45 -0.93
N PHE A 67 -1.28 5.88 -1.50
CA PHE A 67 -1.20 4.69 -2.37
C PHE A 67 -1.30 5.06 -3.86
N PHE A 68 -2.11 6.06 -4.19
CA PHE A 68 -2.43 6.48 -5.56
C PHE A 68 -2.12 7.96 -5.86
N GLY A 69 -1.55 8.70 -4.89
CA GLY A 69 -1.18 10.11 -5.05
C GLY A 69 0.12 10.38 -5.79
#